data_AF-A0A7L0DYU4-F1
#
_entry.id   AF-A0A7L0DYU4-F1
#
_cell.length_a   1.000
_cell.length_b   1.000
_cell.length_c   1.000
_cell.angle_alpha   90.00
_cell.angle_beta   90.00
_cell.angle_gamma   90.00
#
_symmetry.space_group_name_H-M   'P 1'
#
loop_
_entity.id
_entity.type
_entity.pdbx_description
1 polymer ?
#
loop_
_entity_poly.entity_id
_entity_poly.type
_entity_poly.pdbx_seq_one_letter_code
_entity_poly.pdbx_strand_id
1 'polypeptide(L)'
;EWDRWLLMGLIGTAVGLLGFLIHQIIDSLLKLKWNLVENYLQCDVIIYLSTGQDGSIHMTWLCVLGSGLAMVVLSSGSVLFFCPAGSPCGLPEIIGYLNGTSIQHLFNIKTFLGTFVSCVLAVASGLFCGPEGPMIHLGALLGCGLSQLQSDTLGVHLPIFTRFRNSADKRSFITAGAGAGIASVFRAPIGGLLFTLEEVSSFWDIRLAWQTFFCCLMATFTTDLLSSSLYGFVYRGHFGFFEAEKRIIFWNLLDINILAFVPTILLGMLGGLLGALFVSLNIKINKLRMQFFNSIQKLSLRKTSKLLETVLILVISCVPLVANLGSGINFLILDVGCILSFPCSSEWGSAAALLVESGKQGITYLFKRGTHEEFGYTSLCTALAFYFILSCWTAGSAVASGLVIPMLFTGALYGRIIGLILVSIFGVQTDEYGAWIDPGLFAAIGAASFFSGVSRLTISLTVIMVSILT
;
A
#
# COMPACT_ATOMS: atom_id res chain seq x y z
N GLU A 1 -4.87 -2.67 36.70
CA GLU A 1 -3.74 -2.43 35.77
C GLU A 1 -3.50 -3.60 34.83
N TRP A 2 -3.48 -4.84 35.34
CA TRP A 2 -3.45 -6.07 34.52
C TRP A 2 -4.55 -6.13 33.45
N ASP A 3 -5.76 -5.68 33.81
CA ASP A 3 -6.91 -5.52 32.91
C ASP A 3 -6.59 -4.68 31.66
N ARG A 4 -5.81 -3.60 31.81
CA ARG A 4 -5.41 -2.72 30.70
C ARG A 4 -4.41 -3.40 29.77
N TRP A 5 -3.41 -4.10 30.31
CA TRP A 5 -2.43 -4.84 29.53
C TRP A 5 -3.08 -6.00 28.76
N LEU A 6 -4.00 -6.71 29.40
CA LEU A 6 -4.78 -7.76 28.77
C LEU A 6 -5.61 -7.21 27.62
N LEU A 7 -6.28 -6.07 27.82
CA LEU A 7 -7.06 -5.42 26.76
C LEU A 7 -6.16 -4.95 25.60
N MET A 8 -4.99 -4.38 25.86
CA MET A 8 -4.00 -4.04 24.82
C MET A 8 -3.53 -5.26 24.04
N GLY A 9 -3.29 -6.39 24.73
CA GLY A 9 -2.97 -7.66 24.08
C GLY A 9 -4.11 -8.15 23.18
N LEU A 10 -5.36 -8.11 23.66
CA LEU A 10 -6.54 -8.47 22.88
C LEU A 10 -6.71 -7.59 21.64
N ILE A 11 -6.55 -6.27 21.78
CA ILE A 11 -6.59 -5.33 20.65
C ILE A 11 -5.49 -5.69 19.64
N GLY A 12 -4.25 -5.87 20.09
CA GLY A 12 -3.15 -6.28 19.22
C GLY A 12 -3.44 -7.57 18.46
N THR A 13 -3.91 -8.61 19.16
CA THR A 13 -4.25 -9.90 18.52
C THR A 13 -5.36 -9.75 17.47
N ALA A 14 -6.42 -8.99 17.76
CA ALA A 14 -7.53 -8.75 16.84
C ALA A 14 -7.09 -7.94 15.61
N VAL A 15 -6.27 -6.91 15.81
CA VAL A 15 -5.71 -6.10 14.73
C VAL A 15 -4.78 -6.92 13.85
N GLY A 16 -3.91 -7.76 14.43
CA GLY A 16 -3.03 -8.61 13.63
C GLY A 16 -3.76 -9.73 12.88
N LEU A 17 -4.86 -10.27 13.43
CA LEU A 17 -5.77 -11.16 12.70
C LEU A 17 -6.40 -10.45 11.51
N LEU A 18 -6.88 -9.21 11.71
CA LEU A 18 -7.44 -8.40 10.64
C LEU A 18 -6.39 -8.11 9.55
N GLY A 19 -5.16 -7.76 9.95
CA GLY A 19 -4.05 -7.51 9.02
C GLY A 19 -3.73 -8.74 8.16
N PHE A 20 -3.69 -9.92 8.77
CA PHE A 20 -3.55 -11.18 8.05
C PHE A 20 -4.71 -11.41 7.07
N LEU A 21 -5.96 -11.23 7.49
CA LEU A 21 -7.14 -11.42 6.63
C LEU A 21 -7.13 -10.48 5.42
N ILE A 22 -6.80 -9.20 5.60
CA ILE A 22 -6.74 -8.23 4.49
C ILE A 22 -5.71 -8.68 3.45
N HIS A 23 -4.48 -8.98 3.87
CA HIS A 23 -3.43 -9.43 2.95
C HIS A 23 -3.82 -10.72 2.23
N GLN A 24 -4.36 -11.69 2.98
CA GLN A 24 -4.73 -12.99 2.44
C GLN A 24 -5.87 -12.87 1.41
N ILE A 25 -6.87 -12.02 1.64
CA ILE A 25 -7.97 -11.83 0.68
C ILE A 25 -7.47 -11.08 -0.55
N ILE A 26 -6.64 -10.05 -0.38
CA ILE A 26 -6.03 -9.32 -1.51
C ILE A 26 -5.21 -10.28 -2.39
N ASP A 27 -4.32 -11.07 -1.81
CA ASP A 27 -3.49 -12.03 -2.55
C ASP A 27 -4.34 -13.09 -3.26
N SER A 28 -5.39 -13.59 -2.60
CA SER A 28 -6.32 -14.55 -3.22
C SER A 28 -7.09 -13.94 -4.40
N LEU A 29 -7.56 -12.69 -4.28
CA LEU A 29 -8.26 -12.00 -5.37
C LEU A 29 -7.32 -11.66 -6.53
N LEU A 30 -6.09 -11.25 -6.25
CA LEU A 30 -5.07 -11.02 -7.27
C LEU A 30 -4.72 -12.32 -8.00
N LYS A 31 -4.51 -13.43 -7.28
CA LYS A 31 -4.30 -14.75 -7.90
C LYS A 31 -5.49 -15.18 -8.74
N LEU A 32 -6.72 -15.02 -8.25
CA LEU A 32 -7.92 -15.33 -9.03
C LEU A 32 -7.96 -14.51 -10.32
N LYS A 33 -7.71 -13.20 -10.23
CA LYS A 33 -7.67 -12.30 -11.39
C LYS A 33 -6.62 -12.76 -12.40
N TRP A 34 -5.39 -13.00 -11.96
CA TRP A 34 -4.30 -13.39 -12.84
C TRP A 34 -4.44 -14.81 -13.40
N ASN A 35 -5.00 -15.76 -12.64
CA ASN A 35 -5.30 -17.10 -13.14
C ASN A 35 -6.37 -17.06 -14.25
N LEU A 36 -7.38 -16.19 -14.13
CA LEU A 36 -8.35 -15.99 -15.21
C LEU A 36 -7.64 -15.48 -16.47
N VAL A 37 -6.78 -14.48 -16.33
CA VAL A 37 -5.99 -13.91 -17.43
C VAL A 37 -5.09 -14.97 -18.07
N GLU A 38 -4.42 -15.79 -17.27
CA GLU A 38 -3.56 -16.87 -17.74
C GLU A 38 -4.34 -17.92 -18.53
N ASN A 39 -5.52 -18.33 -18.06
CA ASN A 39 -6.38 -19.28 -18.78
C ASN A 39 -6.82 -18.76 -20.16
N TYR A 40 -7.16 -17.46 -20.26
CA TYR A 40 -7.53 -16.85 -21.54
C TYR A 40 -6.32 -16.68 -22.47
N LEU A 41 -5.15 -16.30 -21.92
CA LEU A 41 -3.89 -16.22 -22.67
C LEU A 41 -3.48 -17.58 -23.25
N GLN A 42 -3.54 -18.65 -22.45
CA GLN A 42 -3.21 -20.00 -22.92
C GLN A 42 -4.16 -20.46 -24.04
N CYS A 43 -5.45 -20.13 -23.93
CA CYS A 43 -6.41 -20.39 -25.01
C CYS A 43 -6.04 -19.64 -26.30
N ASP A 44 -5.70 -18.35 -26.21
CA ASP A 44 -5.32 -17.53 -27.37
C ASP A 44 -4.05 -18.05 -28.06
N VAL A 45 -3.07 -18.52 -27.29
CA VAL A 45 -1.81 -19.10 -27.79
C VAL A 45 -2.05 -20.43 -28.51
N ILE A 46 -2.89 -21.31 -27.95
CA ILE A 46 -3.24 -22.59 -28.59
C ILE A 46 -3.96 -22.36 -29.92
N ILE A 47 -4.85 -21.37 -29.99
CA ILE A 47 -5.57 -20.99 -31.21
C ILE A 47 -4.59 -20.42 -32.25
N TYR A 48 -3.68 -19.54 -31.84
CA TYR A 48 -2.64 -19.01 -32.74
C TYR A 48 -1.78 -20.12 -33.35
N LEU A 49 -1.30 -21.05 -32.53
CA LEU A 49 -0.50 -22.20 -32.98
C LEU A 49 -1.28 -23.19 -33.86
N SER A 50 -2.61 -23.31 -33.68
CA SER A 50 -3.43 -24.28 -34.42
C SER A 50 -4.01 -23.73 -35.73
N THR A 51 -4.23 -22.41 -35.81
CA THR A 51 -4.95 -21.78 -36.94
C THR A 51 -4.16 -20.70 -37.68
N GLY A 52 -3.00 -20.26 -37.16
CA GLY A 52 -2.21 -19.19 -37.78
C GLY A 52 -2.92 -17.84 -37.87
N GLN A 53 -4.08 -17.69 -37.22
CA GLN A 53 -4.81 -16.43 -37.06
C GLN A 53 -4.55 -15.89 -35.66
N ASP A 54 -4.39 -14.56 -35.57
CA ASP A 54 -4.29 -13.86 -34.29
C ASP A 54 -5.54 -14.20 -33.44
N GLY A 55 -5.31 -14.83 -32.29
CA GLY A 55 -6.34 -15.06 -31.29
C GLY A 55 -7.02 -13.74 -30.92
N SER A 56 -8.25 -13.81 -30.38
CA SER A 56 -9.00 -12.60 -30.02
C SER A 56 -8.44 -11.97 -28.74
N ILE A 57 -7.29 -11.30 -28.85
CA ILE A 57 -6.59 -10.54 -27.79
C ILE A 57 -7.57 -9.63 -27.03
N HIS A 58 -8.60 -9.12 -27.71
CA HIS A 58 -9.71 -8.34 -27.16
C HIS A 58 -10.44 -9.01 -25.98
N MET A 59 -10.58 -10.34 -25.98
CA MET A 59 -11.28 -11.06 -24.91
C MET A 59 -10.48 -11.06 -23.62
N THR A 60 -9.18 -11.34 -23.70
CA THR A 60 -8.25 -11.27 -22.57
C THR A 60 -8.25 -9.86 -21.94
N TRP A 61 -8.23 -8.80 -22.77
CA TRP A 61 -8.36 -7.42 -22.29
C TRP A 61 -9.68 -7.11 -21.63
N LEU A 62 -10.79 -7.60 -22.19
CA LEU A 62 -12.12 -7.41 -21.64
C LEU A 62 -12.26 -8.11 -20.28
N CYS A 63 -11.58 -9.25 -20.09
CA CYS A 63 -11.50 -9.92 -18.79
C CYS A 63 -10.65 -9.16 -17.76
N VAL A 64 -9.47 -8.64 -18.15
CA VAL A 64 -8.62 -7.82 -17.27
C VAL A 64 -9.33 -6.54 -16.84
N LEU A 65 -9.82 -5.76 -17.81
CA LEU A 65 -10.52 -4.51 -17.56
C LEU A 65 -11.86 -4.75 -16.85
N GLY A 66 -12.63 -5.75 -17.29
CA GLY A 66 -13.93 -6.08 -16.72
C GLY A 66 -13.84 -6.51 -15.26
N SER A 67 -12.87 -7.37 -14.92
CA SER A 67 -12.64 -7.79 -13.53
C SER A 67 -12.19 -6.62 -12.64
N GLY A 68 -11.26 -5.79 -13.11
CA GLY A 68 -10.82 -4.58 -12.40
C GLY A 68 -11.96 -3.58 -12.18
N LEU A 69 -12.74 -3.29 -13.23
CA LEU A 69 -13.89 -2.39 -13.17
C LEU A 69 -14.95 -2.89 -12.19
N ALA A 70 -15.28 -4.18 -12.23
CA ALA A 70 -16.24 -4.78 -11.30
C ALA A 70 -15.79 -4.60 -9.84
N MET A 71 -14.51 -4.85 -9.55
CA MET A 71 -13.94 -4.67 -8.22
C MET A 71 -13.95 -3.20 -7.76
N VAL A 72 -13.59 -2.24 -8.61
CA VAL A 72 -13.61 -0.80 -8.28
C VAL A 72 -15.02 -0.29 -8.02
N VAL A 73 -16.00 -0.68 -8.85
CA VAL A 73 -17.40 -0.28 -8.69
C VAL A 73 -17.96 -0.78 -7.36
N LEU A 74 -17.66 -2.04 -7.01
CA LEU A 74 -18.05 -2.61 -5.72
C LEU A 74 -17.33 -1.91 -4.54
N SER A 75 -16.05 -1.59 -4.70
CA SER A 75 -15.27 -0.86 -3.70
C SER A 75 -15.86 0.54 -3.43
N SER A 76 -15.98 1.38 -4.46
CA SER A 76 -16.49 2.74 -4.31
C SER A 76 -17.96 2.75 -3.89
N GLY A 77 -18.76 1.80 -4.39
CA GLY A 77 -20.14 1.60 -3.97
C GLY A 77 -20.27 1.31 -2.47
N SER A 78 -19.38 0.46 -1.91
CA SER A 78 -19.39 0.16 -0.48
C SER A 78 -19.12 1.42 0.38
N VAL A 79 -18.21 2.30 -0.02
CA VAL A 79 -17.96 3.56 0.71
C VAL A 79 -19.14 4.53 0.59
N LEU A 80 -19.64 4.75 -0.63
CA LEU A 80 -20.65 5.79 -0.89
C LEU A 80 -22.05 5.45 -0.37
N PHE A 81 -22.41 4.16 -0.34
CA PHE A 81 -23.75 3.71 0.05
C PHE A 81 -23.79 3.07 1.43
N PHE A 82 -22.74 2.37 1.87
CA PHE A 82 -22.73 1.67 3.16
C PHE A 82 -22.20 2.54 4.31
N CYS A 83 -21.21 3.39 4.05
CA CYS A 83 -20.63 4.24 5.09
C CYS A 83 -21.51 5.47 5.36
N PRO A 84 -21.89 5.75 6.62
CA PRO A 84 -22.74 6.88 6.98
C PRO A 84 -22.08 8.24 6.71
N ALA A 85 -20.75 8.32 6.76
CA ALA A 85 -19.99 9.54 6.45
C ALA A 85 -19.91 9.85 4.95
N GLY A 86 -20.21 8.89 4.05
CA GLY A 86 -20.21 9.09 2.60
C GLY A 86 -18.86 9.52 1.99
N SER A 87 -17.77 9.30 2.73
CA SER A 87 -16.38 9.63 2.37
C SER A 87 -15.46 8.49 2.81
N PRO A 88 -14.41 8.16 2.04
CA PRO A 88 -13.39 7.23 2.51
C PRO A 88 -12.78 7.77 3.80
N CYS A 89 -12.89 6.99 4.87
CA CYS A 89 -12.33 7.36 6.17
C CYS A 89 -10.83 7.08 6.18
N GLY A 90 -10.05 8.02 6.69
CA GLY A 90 -8.59 8.02 6.65
C GLY A 90 -7.94 8.48 7.94
N LEU A 91 -6.61 8.43 7.91
CA LEU A 91 -5.72 8.88 8.98
C LEU A 91 -6.04 10.30 9.51
N PRO A 92 -6.36 11.32 8.67
CA PRO A 92 -6.61 12.68 9.17
C PRO A 92 -7.77 12.79 10.16
N GLU A 93 -8.83 11.98 10.01
CA GLU A 93 -9.97 12.03 10.94
C GLU A 93 -9.61 11.43 12.30
N ILE A 94 -8.74 10.41 12.33
CA ILE A 94 -8.24 9.85 13.58
C ILE A 94 -7.35 10.85 14.29
N ILE A 95 -6.45 11.52 13.55
CA ILE A 95 -5.61 12.58 14.10
C ILE A 95 -6.49 13.70 14.67
N GLY A 96 -7.52 14.13 13.93
CA GLY A 96 -8.51 15.10 14.41
C GLY A 96 -9.22 14.64 15.68
N TYR A 97 -9.67 13.38 15.74
CA TYR A 97 -10.32 12.83 16.92
C TYR A 97 -9.41 12.78 18.14
N LEU A 98 -8.18 12.31 17.95
CA LEU A 98 -7.19 12.25 19.02
C LEU A 98 -6.78 13.65 19.45
N ASN A 99 -6.74 14.65 18.57
CA ASN A 99 -6.51 16.04 18.95
C ASN A 99 -7.71 16.71 19.65
N GLY A 100 -8.80 15.98 19.89
CA GLY A 100 -9.92 16.42 20.72
C GLY A 100 -11.15 16.87 19.94
N THR A 101 -11.17 16.74 18.60
CA THR A 101 -12.37 17.06 17.82
C THR A 101 -13.34 15.88 17.78
N SER A 102 -14.61 16.10 18.07
CA SER A 102 -15.62 15.05 18.00
C SER A 102 -16.17 14.92 16.57
N ILE A 103 -15.69 13.93 15.82
CA ILE A 103 -16.21 13.60 14.48
C ILE A 103 -17.32 12.54 14.62
N GLN A 104 -18.51 12.85 14.12
CA GLN A 104 -19.65 11.94 14.18
C GLN A 104 -19.45 10.71 13.27
N HIS A 105 -19.93 9.55 13.71
CA HIS A 105 -19.92 8.28 12.96
C HIS A 105 -18.54 7.72 12.55
N LEU A 106 -17.45 8.29 13.05
CA LEU A 106 -16.09 7.82 12.77
C LEU A 106 -15.87 6.36 13.20
N PHE A 107 -16.41 5.99 14.37
CA PHE A 107 -16.19 4.66 14.97
C PHE A 107 -17.36 3.67 14.79
N ASN A 108 -18.17 3.83 13.74
CA ASN A 108 -19.33 2.96 13.51
C ASN A 108 -18.92 1.61 12.87
N ILE A 109 -19.61 0.52 13.20
CA ILE A 109 -19.39 -0.81 12.60
C ILE A 109 -19.67 -0.80 11.09
N LYS A 110 -20.63 0.01 10.63
CA LYS A 110 -20.87 0.19 9.20
C LYS A 110 -19.65 0.76 8.48
N THR A 111 -18.96 1.72 9.11
CA THR A 111 -17.70 2.29 8.61
C THR A 111 -16.59 1.24 8.60
N PHE A 112 -16.49 0.41 9.65
CA PHE A 112 -15.53 -0.71 9.68
C PHE A 112 -15.70 -1.66 8.50
N LEU A 113 -16.92 -2.17 8.28
CA LEU A 113 -17.20 -3.13 7.20
C LEU A 113 -17.04 -2.48 5.81
N GLY A 114 -17.52 -1.24 5.63
CA GLY A 114 -17.40 -0.53 4.36
C GLY A 114 -15.95 -0.22 4.00
N THR A 115 -15.14 0.25 4.94
CA THR A 115 -13.71 0.50 4.73
C THR A 115 -12.94 -0.79 4.48
N PHE A 116 -13.23 -1.88 5.20
CA PHE A 116 -12.60 -3.18 4.98
C PHE A 116 -12.85 -3.71 3.56
N VAL A 117 -14.12 -3.79 3.15
CA VAL A 117 -14.50 -4.29 1.82
C VAL A 117 -13.95 -3.38 0.72
N SER A 118 -14.05 -2.06 0.90
CA SER A 118 -13.51 -1.10 -0.08
C SER A 118 -12.01 -1.25 -0.25
N CYS A 119 -11.25 -1.32 0.84
CA CYS A 119 -9.79 -1.43 0.80
C CYS A 119 -9.34 -2.69 0.06
N VAL A 120 -9.89 -3.86 0.41
CA VAL A 120 -9.55 -5.14 -0.21
C VAL A 120 -9.82 -5.13 -1.71
N LEU A 121 -11.01 -4.68 -2.12
CA LEU A 121 -11.41 -4.65 -3.54
C LEU A 121 -10.65 -3.58 -4.33
N ALA A 122 -10.32 -2.44 -3.71
CA ALA A 122 -9.54 -1.37 -4.34
C ALA A 122 -8.14 -1.84 -4.70
N VAL A 123 -7.44 -2.45 -3.73
CA VAL A 123 -6.08 -2.94 -3.94
C VAL A 123 -6.08 -4.11 -4.94
N ALA A 124 -7.04 -5.05 -4.83
CA ALA A 124 -7.15 -6.18 -5.76
C ALA A 124 -7.45 -5.75 -7.22
N SER A 125 -8.17 -4.63 -7.41
CA SER A 125 -8.47 -4.10 -8.73
C SER A 125 -7.24 -3.65 -9.52
N GLY A 126 -6.13 -3.33 -8.85
CA GLY A 126 -4.93 -2.76 -9.47
C GLY A 126 -4.91 -1.23 -9.51
N LEU A 127 -5.79 -0.56 -8.75
CA LEU A 127 -5.71 0.89 -8.56
C LEU A 127 -4.41 1.26 -7.82
N PHE A 128 -3.78 2.39 -8.16
CA PHE A 128 -2.57 2.89 -7.50
C PHE A 128 -2.85 3.32 -6.05
N CYS A 129 -2.94 2.33 -5.16
CA CYS A 129 -3.23 2.47 -3.75
C CYS A 129 -2.71 1.27 -2.96
N GLY A 130 -2.62 1.42 -1.64
CA GLY A 130 -2.26 0.33 -0.73
C GLY A 130 -3.21 0.20 0.47
N PRO A 131 -3.14 -0.92 1.21
CA PRO A 131 -3.98 -1.17 2.38
C PRO A 131 -3.50 -0.46 3.65
N GLU A 132 -2.31 0.15 3.65
CA GLU A 132 -1.63 0.67 4.84
C GLU A 132 -2.48 1.73 5.56
N GLY A 133 -3.00 2.71 4.82
CA GLY A 133 -3.79 3.82 5.35
C GLY A 133 -5.11 3.36 6.01
N PRO A 134 -5.96 2.61 5.29
CA PRO A 134 -7.18 2.02 5.84
C PRO A 134 -6.92 1.13 7.06
N MET A 135 -5.78 0.42 7.09
CA MET A 135 -5.44 -0.44 8.23
C MET A 135 -5.21 0.33 9.54
N ILE A 136 -4.64 1.54 9.48
CA ILE A 136 -4.55 2.44 10.64
C ILE A 136 -5.96 2.72 11.18
N HIS A 137 -6.89 2.98 10.26
CA HIS A 137 -8.26 3.32 10.61
C HIS A 137 -9.04 2.15 11.19
N LEU A 138 -8.91 0.97 10.58
CA LEU A 138 -9.51 -0.25 11.08
C LEU A 138 -8.92 -0.67 12.44
N GLY A 139 -7.61 -0.45 12.65
CA GLY A 139 -6.95 -0.67 13.92
C GLY A 139 -7.49 0.24 15.03
N ALA A 140 -7.65 1.53 14.74
CA ALA A 140 -8.28 2.50 15.64
C ALA A 140 -9.73 2.14 15.98
N LEU A 141 -10.50 1.66 14.98
CA LEU A 141 -11.87 1.15 15.15
C LEU A 141 -11.92 -0.06 16.07
N LEU A 142 -11.01 -1.03 15.91
CA LEU A 142 -10.91 -2.19 16.81
C LEU A 142 -10.52 -1.77 18.24
N GLY A 143 -9.58 -0.83 18.39
CA GLY A 143 -9.24 -0.26 19.69
C GLY A 143 -10.42 0.45 20.37
N CYS A 144 -11.22 1.20 19.60
CA CYS A 144 -12.45 1.80 20.09
C CYS A 144 -13.51 0.75 20.46
N GLY A 145 -13.77 -0.22 19.58
CA GLY A 145 -14.82 -1.22 19.76
C GLY A 145 -14.54 -2.16 20.92
N LEU A 146 -13.32 -2.69 21.01
CA LEU A 146 -12.92 -3.64 22.05
C LEU A 146 -12.75 -2.99 23.43
N SER A 147 -12.42 -1.68 23.50
CA SER A 147 -12.34 -1.00 24.79
C SER A 147 -13.71 -0.68 25.41
N GLN A 148 -14.73 -0.43 24.57
CA GLN A 148 -16.06 -0.08 25.05
C GLN A 148 -16.97 -1.32 25.22
N LEU A 149 -16.83 -2.32 24.33
CA LEU A 149 -17.69 -3.51 24.19
C LEU A 149 -19.19 -3.19 24.27
N GLN A 150 -19.55 -2.05 23.68
CA GLN A 150 -20.92 -1.62 23.47
C GLN A 150 -21.07 -1.32 21.99
N SER A 151 -22.11 -1.90 21.40
CA SER A 151 -22.48 -1.61 20.03
C SER A 151 -23.96 -1.27 19.99
N ASP A 152 -24.27 0.02 19.82
CA ASP A 152 -25.64 0.49 19.59
C ASP A 152 -26.20 -0.06 18.27
N THR A 153 -25.33 -0.39 17.31
CA THR A 153 -25.73 -0.93 16.00
C THR A 153 -26.09 -2.42 16.06
N LEU A 154 -25.44 -3.19 16.94
CA LEU A 154 -25.72 -4.63 17.12
C LEU A 154 -26.63 -4.91 18.32
N GLY A 155 -26.97 -3.90 19.13
CA GLY A 155 -27.74 -4.05 20.37
C GLY A 155 -27.01 -4.84 21.45
N VAL A 156 -25.68 -4.99 21.34
CA VAL A 156 -24.86 -5.79 22.26
C VAL A 156 -24.24 -4.87 23.31
N HIS A 157 -24.59 -5.10 24.57
CA HIS A 157 -24.01 -4.42 25.72
C HIS A 157 -23.43 -5.45 26.70
N LEU A 158 -22.14 -5.73 26.59
CA LEU A 158 -21.47 -6.64 27.51
C LEU A 158 -21.03 -5.87 28.77
N PRO A 159 -21.21 -6.41 29.99
CA PRO A 159 -20.77 -5.78 31.23
C PRO A 159 -19.27 -5.99 31.52
N ILE A 160 -18.46 -6.19 30.47
CA ILE A 160 -17.02 -6.43 30.56
C ILE A 160 -16.29 -5.12 30.22
N PHE A 161 -15.21 -4.79 30.94
CA PHE A 161 -14.40 -3.57 30.75
C PHE A 161 -15.14 -2.22 30.95
N THR A 162 -16.20 -2.19 31.77
CA THR A 162 -16.95 -0.95 32.08
C THR A 162 -16.08 0.19 32.60
N ARG A 163 -14.99 -0.13 33.32
CA ARG A 163 -13.97 0.82 33.80
C ARG A 163 -13.36 1.68 32.69
N PHE A 164 -13.15 1.11 31.50
CA PHE A 164 -12.45 1.77 30.39
C PHE A 164 -13.37 2.61 29.49
N ARG A 165 -14.63 2.81 29.91
CA ARG A 165 -15.61 3.66 29.21
C ARG A 165 -15.41 5.16 29.40
N ASN A 166 -14.21 5.57 29.82
CA ASN A 166 -13.79 6.96 29.92
C ASN A 166 -13.13 7.42 28.60
N SER A 167 -13.33 8.68 28.22
CA SER A 167 -12.73 9.32 27.05
C SER A 167 -11.20 9.24 27.04
N ALA A 168 -10.55 9.36 28.20
CA ALA A 168 -9.08 9.31 28.31
C ALA A 168 -8.52 7.91 27.95
N ASP A 169 -9.14 6.87 28.50
CA ASP A 169 -8.75 5.49 28.24
C ASP A 169 -9.11 5.08 26.82
N LYS A 170 -10.32 5.46 26.36
CA LYS A 170 -10.75 5.26 24.98
C LYS A 170 -9.75 5.85 23.98
N ARG A 171 -9.28 7.08 24.20
CA ARG A 171 -8.24 7.71 23.39
C ARG A 171 -6.96 6.88 23.37
N SER A 172 -6.50 6.41 24.53
CA SER A 172 -5.31 5.57 24.66
C SER A 172 -5.41 4.26 23.87
N PHE A 173 -6.55 3.57 23.92
CA PHE A 173 -6.78 2.32 23.18
C PHE A 173 -6.92 2.53 21.68
N ILE A 174 -7.54 3.63 21.24
CA ILE A 174 -7.61 4.02 19.83
C ILE A 174 -6.21 4.26 19.28
N THR A 175 -5.37 4.99 20.01
CA THR A 175 -3.99 5.24 19.61
C THR A 175 -3.17 3.94 19.55
N ALA A 176 -3.33 3.04 20.53
CA ALA A 176 -2.71 1.72 20.50
C ALA A 176 -3.14 0.88 19.28
N GLY A 177 -4.44 0.89 18.98
CA GLY A 177 -5.01 0.18 17.82
C GLY A 177 -4.52 0.74 16.48
N ALA A 178 -4.40 2.07 16.36
CA ALA A 178 -3.84 2.73 15.18
C ALA A 178 -2.39 2.29 14.92
N GLY A 179 -1.55 2.29 15.96
CA GLY A 179 -0.15 1.82 15.88
C GLY A 179 -0.04 0.34 15.57
N ALA A 180 -0.87 -0.49 16.20
CA ALA A 180 -0.96 -1.92 15.91
C ALA A 180 -1.35 -2.19 14.45
N GLY A 181 -2.20 -1.34 13.85
CA GLY A 181 -2.57 -1.44 12.44
C GLY A 181 -1.35 -1.31 11.53
N ILE A 182 -0.55 -0.27 11.75
CA ILE A 182 0.69 -0.01 10.99
C ILE A 182 1.73 -1.11 11.22
N ALA A 183 1.91 -1.49 12.49
CA ALA A 183 2.80 -2.56 12.88
C ALA A 183 2.45 -3.86 12.16
N SER A 184 1.17 -4.21 12.03
CA SER A 184 0.73 -5.43 11.33
C SER A 184 1.03 -5.42 9.82
N VAL A 185 0.99 -4.25 9.16
CA VAL A 185 1.22 -4.16 7.71
C VAL A 185 2.71 -4.16 7.38
N PHE A 186 3.50 -3.33 8.05
CA PHE A 186 4.94 -3.27 7.84
C PHE A 186 5.70 -4.35 8.59
N ARG A 187 5.02 -5.11 9.46
CA ARG A 187 5.62 -6.13 10.34
C ARG A 187 6.74 -5.55 11.22
N ALA A 188 6.58 -4.29 11.61
CA ALA A 188 7.56 -3.50 12.35
C ALA A 188 6.93 -2.91 13.63
N PRO A 189 7.03 -3.59 14.79
CA PRO A 189 6.33 -3.15 16.01
C PRO A 189 6.86 -1.82 16.55
N ILE A 190 8.18 -1.59 16.47
CA ILE A 190 8.81 -0.32 16.89
C ILE A 190 8.42 0.81 15.94
N GLY A 191 8.35 0.53 14.63
CA GLY A 191 7.89 1.49 13.63
C GLY A 191 6.45 1.95 13.88
N GLY A 192 5.55 1.03 14.23
CA GLY A 192 4.16 1.37 14.59
C GLY A 192 4.05 2.24 15.85
N LEU A 193 4.83 1.93 16.89
CA LEU A 193 4.92 2.77 18.10
C LEU A 193 5.39 4.19 17.77
N LEU A 194 6.51 4.31 17.06
CA LEU A 194 7.10 5.61 16.74
C LEU A 194 6.19 6.41 15.80
N PHE A 195 5.51 5.75 14.87
CA PHE A 195 4.51 6.41 14.03
C PHE A 195 3.38 7.01 14.88
N THR A 196 2.89 6.27 15.87
CA THR A 196 1.83 6.82 16.73
C THR A 196 2.28 8.00 17.59
N LEU A 197 3.56 8.01 17.96
CA LEU A 197 4.19 9.12 18.68
C LEU A 197 4.39 10.35 17.79
N GLU A 198 4.79 10.15 16.54
CA GLU A 198 5.12 11.24 15.61
C GLU A 198 3.87 11.86 14.97
N GLU A 199 2.88 11.05 14.57
CA GLU A 199 1.73 11.54 13.78
C GLU A 199 0.39 11.51 14.50
N VAL A 200 0.17 10.51 15.36
CA VAL A 200 -1.20 10.13 15.74
C VAL A 200 -1.64 10.78 17.04
N SER A 201 -0.73 11.01 18.00
CA SER A 201 -1.09 11.61 19.30
C SER A 201 -0.16 12.74 19.72
N SER A 202 -0.76 13.89 20.05
CA SER A 202 -0.08 15.04 20.63
C SER A 202 0.30 14.89 22.12
N PHE A 203 -0.31 13.95 22.84
CA PHE A 203 -0.06 13.74 24.27
C PHE A 203 0.34 12.30 24.54
N TRP A 204 1.41 12.10 25.32
CA TRP A 204 1.94 10.77 25.57
C TRP A 204 2.53 10.59 26.97
N ASP A 205 2.21 9.46 27.58
CA ASP A 205 2.83 8.99 28.81
C ASP A 205 3.77 7.82 28.51
N ILE A 206 4.92 7.72 29.20
CA ILE A 206 5.85 6.61 29.02
C ILE A 206 5.19 5.23 29.25
N ARG A 207 4.20 5.17 30.16
CA ARG A 207 3.41 3.95 30.41
C ARG A 207 2.56 3.58 29.19
N LEU A 208 1.96 4.56 28.52
CA LEU A 208 1.23 4.34 27.28
C LEU A 208 2.18 3.87 26.17
N ALA A 209 3.42 4.36 26.13
CA ALA A 209 4.43 3.90 25.17
C ALA A 209 4.69 2.39 25.27
N TRP A 210 4.90 1.89 26.48
CA TRP A 210 5.12 0.46 26.68
C TRP A 210 3.89 -0.39 26.38
N GLN A 211 2.69 0.12 26.69
CA GLN A 211 1.43 -0.58 26.39
C GLN A 211 1.12 -0.64 24.89
N THR A 212 1.34 0.46 24.19
CA THR A 212 1.20 0.54 22.73
C THR A 212 2.26 -0.31 22.03
N PHE A 213 3.50 -0.31 22.53
CA PHE A 213 4.55 -1.22 22.06
C PHE A 213 4.13 -2.68 22.19
N PHE A 214 3.62 -3.09 23.35
CA PHE A 214 3.11 -4.45 23.57
C PHE A 214 1.93 -4.78 22.64
N CYS A 215 1.00 -3.85 22.43
CA CYS A 215 -0.09 -3.99 21.46
C CYS A 215 0.43 -4.19 20.03
N CYS A 216 1.42 -3.40 19.61
CA CYS A 216 2.06 -3.52 18.29
C CYS A 216 2.79 -4.85 18.14
N LEU A 217 3.53 -5.27 19.17
CA LEU A 217 4.23 -6.56 19.21
C LEU A 217 3.23 -7.71 19.04
N MET A 218 2.12 -7.69 19.78
CA MET A 218 1.09 -8.71 19.63
C MET A 218 0.45 -8.73 18.24
N ALA A 219 0.21 -7.57 17.63
CA ALA A 219 -0.30 -7.50 16.26
C ALA A 219 0.68 -8.09 15.24
N THR A 220 1.96 -7.74 15.33
CA THR A 220 2.99 -8.30 14.43
C THR A 220 3.14 -9.81 14.61
N PHE A 221 3.16 -10.27 15.87
CA PHE A 221 3.27 -11.67 16.21
C PHE A 221 2.09 -12.48 15.64
N THR A 222 0.85 -12.01 15.82
CA THR A 222 -0.32 -12.74 15.28
C THR A 222 -0.37 -12.74 13.76
N THR A 223 -0.05 -11.61 13.11
CA THR A 223 0.02 -11.57 11.64
C THR A 223 1.07 -12.54 11.09
N ASP A 224 2.24 -12.62 11.73
CA ASP A 224 3.33 -13.48 11.27
C ASP A 224 3.08 -14.96 11.55
N LEU A 225 2.54 -15.28 12.73
CA LEU A 225 2.14 -16.63 13.09
C LEU A 225 1.09 -17.18 12.12
N LEU A 226 0.06 -16.38 11.81
CA LEU A 226 -1.01 -16.77 10.88
C LEU A 226 -0.51 -16.84 9.44
N SER A 227 0.33 -15.89 9.01
CA SER A 227 0.91 -15.89 7.67
C SER A 227 1.82 -17.08 7.41
N SER A 228 2.55 -17.55 8.43
CA SER A 228 3.39 -18.75 8.33
C SER A 228 2.54 -20.03 8.29
N SER A 229 1.53 -20.12 9.16
CA SER A 229 0.64 -21.27 9.24
C SER A 229 -0.24 -21.46 8.00
N LEU A 230 -0.77 -20.35 7.46
CA LEU A 230 -1.87 -20.33 6.50
C LEU A 230 -1.52 -19.52 5.24
N TYR A 231 -0.36 -19.80 4.64
CA TYR A 231 -0.01 -19.16 3.36
C TYR A 231 -0.94 -19.63 2.23
N GLY A 232 -1.82 -18.75 1.74
CA GLY A 232 -2.76 -19.11 0.67
C GLY A 232 -3.97 -19.93 1.10
N PHE A 233 -4.34 -19.93 2.40
CA PHE A 233 -5.30 -20.86 3.00
C PHE A 233 -4.97 -22.36 2.78
N VAL A 234 -3.73 -22.66 2.40
CA VAL A 234 -3.23 -24.04 2.27
C VAL A 234 -2.38 -24.34 3.49
N TYR A 235 -2.80 -25.31 4.29
CA TYR A 235 -2.01 -25.77 5.43
C TYR A 235 -0.73 -26.44 4.92
N ARG A 236 0.43 -25.79 5.13
CA ARG A 236 1.74 -26.31 4.70
C ARG A 236 2.46 -27.17 5.76
N GLY A 237 1.86 -27.39 6.93
CA GLY A 237 2.50 -28.18 8.01
C GLY A 237 3.64 -27.48 8.75
N HIS A 238 3.95 -26.22 8.42
CA HIS A 238 5.03 -25.43 9.03
C HIS A 238 4.53 -24.49 10.15
N PHE A 239 3.58 -24.93 10.97
CA PHE A 239 3.06 -24.12 12.07
C PHE A 239 4.19 -23.74 13.05
N GLY A 240 4.46 -22.43 13.21
CA GLY A 240 5.46 -21.92 14.14
C GLY A 240 6.85 -21.63 13.54
N PHE A 241 7.07 -21.89 12.25
CA PHE A 241 8.31 -21.47 11.57
C PHE A 241 8.22 -20.02 11.12
N PHE A 242 9.06 -19.13 11.65
CA PHE A 242 9.14 -17.75 11.16
C PHE A 242 9.99 -17.72 9.89
N GLU A 243 9.35 -17.67 8.73
CA GLU A 243 10.02 -17.58 7.42
C GLU A 243 10.62 -16.17 7.28
N ALA A 244 11.85 -16.01 7.78
CA ALA A 244 12.62 -14.76 7.70
C ALA A 244 13.05 -14.44 6.26
N GLU A 245 13.25 -15.47 5.43
CA GLU A 245 13.87 -15.38 4.10
C GLU A 245 13.10 -14.53 3.09
N LYS A 246 11.78 -14.33 3.26
CA LYS A 246 10.97 -13.51 2.35
C LYS A 246 11.03 -12.00 2.62
N ARG A 247 11.75 -11.55 3.65
CA ARG A 247 11.75 -10.13 4.10
C ARG A 247 13.09 -9.43 3.95
N ILE A 248 14.19 -10.18 4.01
CA ILE A 248 15.54 -9.61 3.91
C ILE A 248 15.84 -9.30 2.45
N ILE A 249 15.65 -8.06 2.02
CA ILE A 249 16.00 -7.63 0.65
C ILE A 249 17.53 -7.50 0.54
N PHE A 250 18.20 -7.14 1.64
CA PHE A 250 19.65 -6.98 1.72
C PHE A 250 20.35 -8.09 2.53
N TRP A 251 20.47 -9.29 1.96
CA TRP A 251 21.20 -10.45 2.53
C TRP A 251 22.66 -10.21 2.97
N ASN A 252 23.31 -9.14 2.51
CA ASN A 252 24.72 -8.84 2.83
C ASN A 252 24.77 -7.42 3.38
N LEU A 253 25.40 -7.24 4.55
CA LEU A 253 25.80 -5.92 5.05
C LEU A 253 26.64 -5.28 3.94
N LEU A 254 26.10 -4.22 3.36
CA LEU A 254 26.83 -3.44 2.37
C LEU A 254 27.68 -2.44 3.16
N ASP A 255 28.98 -2.47 2.96
CA ASP A 255 29.85 -1.45 3.52
C ASP A 255 29.60 -0.14 2.74
N ILE A 256 28.78 0.72 3.32
CA ILE A 256 28.44 2.02 2.75
C ILE A 256 29.64 2.93 2.95
N ASN A 257 30.27 3.34 1.85
CA ASN A 257 31.33 4.33 1.90
C ASN A 257 30.79 5.72 2.23
N ILE A 258 31.63 6.55 2.87
CA ILE A 258 31.31 7.96 3.17
C ILE A 258 30.94 8.73 1.88
N LEU A 259 31.48 8.33 0.72
CA LEU A 259 31.16 8.95 -0.55
C LEU A 259 29.67 8.80 -0.93
N ALA A 260 28.99 7.75 -0.46
CA ALA A 260 27.56 7.54 -0.67
C ALA A 260 26.71 8.66 -0.05
N PHE A 261 27.20 9.36 0.98
CA PHE A 261 26.43 10.46 1.58
C PHE A 261 26.09 11.56 0.58
N VAL A 262 26.99 11.88 -0.36
CA VAL A 262 26.76 12.94 -1.37
C VAL A 262 25.53 12.66 -2.24
N PRO A 263 25.42 11.52 -2.95
CA PRO A 263 24.22 11.20 -3.72
C PRO A 263 22.97 11.01 -2.85
N THR A 264 23.09 10.55 -1.60
CA THR A 264 21.93 10.45 -0.71
C THR A 264 21.37 11.82 -0.30
N ILE A 265 22.22 12.83 -0.09
CA ILE A 265 21.78 14.21 0.20
C ILE A 265 21.08 14.80 -1.03
N LEU A 266 21.62 14.56 -2.24
CA LEU A 266 20.97 14.97 -3.48
C LEU A 266 19.58 14.32 -3.65
N LEU A 267 19.48 13.01 -3.38
CA LEU A 267 18.20 12.30 -3.36
C LEU A 267 17.24 12.88 -2.32
N GLY A 268 17.72 13.21 -1.12
CA GLY A 268 16.92 13.86 -0.09
C GLY A 268 16.35 15.22 -0.53
N MET A 269 17.16 16.06 -1.17
CA MET A 269 16.71 17.34 -1.71
C MET A 269 15.68 17.18 -2.83
N LEU A 270 15.91 16.25 -3.76
CA LEU A 270 14.96 15.94 -4.84
C LEU A 270 13.66 15.35 -4.31
N GLY A 271 13.72 14.43 -3.36
CA GLY A 271 12.56 13.83 -2.70
C GLY A 271 11.72 14.86 -1.95
N GLY A 272 12.37 15.81 -1.27
CA GLY A 272 11.69 16.95 -0.62
C GLY A 272 11.00 17.89 -1.62
N LEU A 273 11.66 18.23 -2.73
CA LEU A 273 11.09 19.10 -3.77
C LEU A 273 9.91 18.42 -4.49
N LEU A 274 10.10 17.17 -4.94
CA LEU A 274 9.05 16.39 -5.59
C LEU A 274 7.90 16.09 -4.63
N GLY A 275 8.18 15.85 -3.35
CA GLY A 275 7.18 15.67 -2.31
C GLY A 275 6.34 16.92 -2.09
N ALA A 276 6.97 18.10 -2.02
CA ALA A 276 6.26 19.38 -1.94
C ALA A 276 5.38 19.64 -3.17
N LEU A 277 5.87 19.29 -4.37
CA LEU A 277 5.10 19.36 -5.60
C LEU A 277 3.90 18.41 -5.56
N PHE A 278 4.10 17.17 -5.12
CA PHE A 278 3.04 16.16 -4.96
C PHE A 278 1.94 16.64 -4.01
N VAL A 279 2.31 17.19 -2.86
CA VAL A 279 1.35 17.75 -1.88
C VAL A 279 0.58 18.93 -2.48
N SER A 280 1.28 19.86 -3.14
CA SER A 280 0.66 21.04 -3.77
C SER A 280 -0.37 20.64 -4.85
N LEU A 281 -0.01 19.68 -5.70
CA LEU A 281 -0.92 19.13 -6.70
C LEU A 281 -2.12 18.45 -6.06
N ASN A 282 -1.91 17.60 -5.06
CA ASN A 282 -3.00 16.93 -4.34
C ASN A 282 -3.98 17.92 -3.70
N ILE A 283 -3.48 19.00 -3.08
CA ILE A 283 -4.34 20.05 -2.51
C ILE A 283 -5.16 20.72 -3.61
N LYS A 284 -4.55 21.06 -4.76
CA LYS A 284 -5.23 21.70 -5.88
C LYS A 284 -6.30 20.79 -6.50
N ILE A 285 -5.98 19.51 -6.72
CA ILE A 285 -6.90 18.51 -7.24
C ILE A 285 -8.09 18.31 -6.28
N ASN A 286 -7.83 18.14 -4.98
CA ASN A 286 -8.90 18.00 -3.99
C ASN A 286 -9.78 19.25 -3.89
N LYS A 287 -9.20 20.46 -3.99
CA LYS A 287 -9.99 21.70 -4.06
C LYS A 287 -10.88 21.74 -5.30
N LEU A 288 -10.36 21.37 -6.47
CA LEU A 288 -11.13 21.28 -7.71
C LEU A 288 -12.28 20.25 -7.61
N ARG A 289 -12.03 19.07 -7.03
CA ARG A 289 -13.07 18.07 -6.76
C ARG A 289 -14.16 18.59 -5.86
N MET A 290 -13.79 19.29 -4.78
CA MET A 290 -14.76 19.85 -3.86
C MET A 290 -15.63 20.89 -4.54
N GLN A 291 -15.05 21.75 -5.38
CA GLN A 291 -15.82 22.71 -6.18
C GLN A 291 -16.76 22.01 -7.17
N PHE A 292 -16.26 21.01 -7.89
CA PHE A 292 -17.03 20.26 -8.88
C PHE A 292 -18.20 19.49 -8.25
N PHE A 293 -17.93 18.71 -7.19
CA PHE A 293 -18.95 17.90 -6.53
C PHE A 293 -19.93 18.72 -5.69
N ASN A 294 -19.54 19.89 -5.16
CA ASN A 294 -20.48 20.78 -4.48
C ASN A 294 -21.40 21.53 -5.47
N SER A 295 -21.01 21.65 -6.74
CA SER A 295 -21.88 22.20 -7.79
C SER A 295 -23.08 21.29 -8.09
N ILE A 296 -22.99 20.00 -7.78
CA ILE A 296 -24.06 19.02 -8.03
C ILE A 296 -25.00 18.97 -6.82
N GLN A 297 -26.17 19.59 -6.94
CA GLN A 297 -27.14 19.70 -5.85
C GLN A 297 -27.80 18.36 -5.48
N LYS A 298 -28.02 17.46 -6.46
CA LYS A 298 -28.68 16.17 -6.21
C LYS A 298 -27.70 15.16 -5.61
N LEU A 299 -28.02 14.66 -4.42
CA LEU A 299 -27.18 13.70 -3.68
C LEU A 299 -26.88 12.42 -4.50
N SER A 300 -27.88 11.87 -5.19
CA SER A 300 -27.69 10.66 -6.02
C SER A 300 -26.69 10.90 -7.16
N LEU A 301 -26.82 12.01 -7.89
CA LEU A 301 -25.88 12.40 -8.95
C LEU A 301 -24.47 12.69 -8.42
N ARG A 302 -24.37 13.23 -7.21
CA ARG A 302 -23.07 13.44 -6.55
C ARG A 302 -22.39 12.11 -6.21
N LYS A 303 -23.14 11.09 -5.79
CA LYS A 303 -22.58 9.75 -5.52
C LYS A 303 -22.17 9.05 -6.82
N THR A 304 -23.00 9.09 -7.86
CA THR A 304 -22.66 8.44 -9.14
C THR A 304 -21.49 9.11 -9.85
N SER A 305 -21.36 10.44 -9.77
CA SER A 305 -20.20 11.16 -10.33
C SER A 305 -18.88 10.83 -9.61
N LYS A 306 -18.90 10.67 -8.28
CA LYS A 306 -17.74 10.17 -7.53
C LYS A 306 -17.33 8.75 -7.93
N LEU A 307 -18.31 7.87 -8.15
CA LEU A 307 -18.07 6.50 -8.63
C LEU A 307 -17.48 6.53 -10.05
N LEU A 308 -18.03 7.37 -10.93
CA LEU A 308 -17.52 7.53 -12.31
C LEU A 308 -16.07 8.04 -12.33
N GLU A 309 -15.68 8.96 -11.44
CA GLU A 309 -14.28 9.39 -11.31
C GLU A 309 -13.36 8.21 -11.00
N THR A 310 -13.71 7.35 -10.03
CA THR A 310 -12.87 6.19 -9.68
C THR A 310 -12.71 5.20 -10.83
N VAL A 311 -13.78 4.99 -11.61
CA VAL A 311 -13.77 4.16 -12.82
C VAL A 311 -12.88 4.77 -13.89
N LEU A 312 -12.98 6.08 -14.12
CA LEU A 312 -12.15 6.80 -15.09
C LEU A 312 -10.66 6.64 -14.77
N ILE A 313 -10.27 6.77 -13.50
CA ILE A 313 -8.87 6.61 -13.09
C ILE A 313 -8.35 5.21 -13.42
N LEU A 314 -9.14 4.16 -13.16
CA LEU A 314 -8.77 2.80 -13.53
C LEU A 314 -8.63 2.64 -15.04
N VAL A 315 -9.58 3.15 -15.83
CA VAL A 315 -9.50 3.05 -17.30
C VAL A 315 -8.24 3.74 -17.84
N ILE A 316 -7.91 4.94 -17.32
CA ILE A 316 -6.70 5.66 -17.70
C ILE A 316 -5.43 4.89 -17.26
N SER A 317 -5.46 4.25 -16.09
CA SER A 317 -4.33 3.43 -15.62
C SER A 317 -4.02 2.25 -16.53
N CYS A 318 -5.02 1.74 -17.25
CA CYS A 318 -4.85 0.65 -18.21
C CYS A 318 -4.47 1.11 -19.62
N VAL A 319 -4.36 2.42 -19.90
CA VAL A 319 -3.99 2.94 -21.23
C VAL A 319 -2.55 2.58 -21.63
N PRO A 320 -1.51 2.73 -20.77
CA PRO A 320 -0.14 2.32 -21.11
C PRO A 320 -0.04 0.84 -21.47
N LEU A 321 -0.91 0.04 -20.86
CA LEU A 321 -1.00 -1.39 -21.07
C LEU A 321 -1.64 -1.73 -22.44
N VAL A 322 -2.63 -0.97 -22.89
CA VAL A 322 -3.23 -1.09 -24.23
C VAL A 322 -2.30 -0.54 -25.33
N ALA A 323 -1.55 0.53 -25.06
CA ALA A 323 -0.65 1.15 -26.04
C ALA A 323 0.50 0.22 -26.47
N ASN A 324 0.94 -0.68 -25.58
CA ASN A 324 2.00 -1.65 -25.83
C ASN A 324 1.61 -2.75 -26.84
N LEU A 325 0.32 -2.88 -27.21
CA LEU A 325 -0.14 -3.78 -28.27
C LEU A 325 0.29 -3.34 -29.67
N GLY A 326 0.50 -2.04 -29.88
CA GLY A 326 0.82 -1.50 -31.21
C GLY A 326 2.21 -1.89 -31.72
N SER A 327 3.09 -2.37 -30.84
CA SER A 327 4.51 -2.64 -31.11
C SER A 327 4.89 -4.10 -31.38
N GLY A 328 3.90 -4.99 -31.57
CA GLY A 328 4.16 -6.38 -31.95
C GLY A 328 4.19 -7.36 -30.78
N ILE A 329 3.68 -8.55 -31.05
CA ILE A 329 3.47 -9.66 -30.12
C ILE A 329 4.82 -10.29 -29.78
N ASN A 330 5.49 -9.81 -28.73
CA ASN A 330 6.54 -10.59 -28.07
C ASN A 330 6.07 -10.97 -26.67
N PHE A 331 5.14 -11.92 -26.69
CA PHE A 331 4.96 -13.04 -25.76
C PHE A 331 5.20 -12.74 -24.27
N LEU A 332 4.11 -12.33 -23.62
CA LEU A 332 3.93 -12.22 -22.18
C LEU A 332 3.73 -13.63 -21.57
N ILE A 333 4.73 -14.51 -21.76
CA ILE A 333 4.69 -15.91 -21.29
C ILE A 333 5.98 -16.21 -20.53
N LEU A 334 5.90 -16.26 -19.20
CA LEU A 334 5.90 -17.49 -18.37
C LEU A 334 6.31 -17.10 -16.93
N ASP A 335 5.56 -17.65 -15.96
CA ASP A 335 5.65 -17.48 -14.51
C ASP A 335 5.26 -16.12 -13.92
N VAL A 336 4.22 -16.17 -13.07
CA VAL A 336 3.68 -15.11 -12.19
C VAL A 336 4.69 -14.68 -11.10
N GLY A 337 5.98 -15.02 -11.27
CA GLY A 337 7.12 -14.52 -10.51
C GLY A 337 8.32 -14.11 -11.39
N CYS A 338 8.16 -14.08 -12.71
CA CYS A 338 9.24 -13.94 -13.68
C CYS A 338 8.82 -13.15 -14.95
N ILE A 339 8.13 -12.02 -14.79
CA ILE A 339 7.79 -11.12 -15.91
C ILE A 339 9.04 -10.46 -16.57
N LEU A 340 10.25 -10.75 -16.08
CA LEU A 340 11.50 -10.14 -16.56
C LEU A 340 12.50 -11.09 -17.22
N SER A 341 12.18 -12.38 -17.40
CA SER A 341 13.14 -13.30 -18.04
C SER A 341 13.00 -13.36 -19.56
N PHE A 342 12.82 -12.22 -20.25
CA PHE A 342 13.28 -11.97 -21.63
C PHE A 342 13.24 -10.44 -21.88
N PRO A 343 14.21 -9.86 -22.62
CA PRO A 343 14.21 -8.44 -22.90
C PRO A 343 12.99 -8.12 -23.76
N CYS A 344 12.01 -7.43 -23.19
CA CYS A 344 11.03 -6.76 -24.01
C CYS A 344 11.83 -5.78 -24.88
N SER A 345 11.98 -6.09 -26.17
CA SER A 345 12.86 -5.37 -27.08
C SER A 345 12.46 -3.92 -27.30
N SER A 346 11.28 -3.52 -26.78
CA SER A 346 10.81 -2.14 -26.74
C SER A 346 10.92 -1.58 -25.32
N GLU A 347 11.50 -0.39 -25.20
CA GLU A 347 11.62 0.34 -23.92
C GLU A 347 10.26 0.64 -23.28
N TRP A 348 9.20 0.74 -24.09
CA TRP A 348 7.81 0.88 -23.65
C TRP A 348 7.26 -0.38 -22.98
N GLY A 349 7.77 -1.56 -23.36
CA GLY A 349 7.40 -2.85 -22.79
C GLY A 349 7.70 -2.95 -21.31
N SER A 350 8.94 -2.64 -20.93
CA SER A 350 9.39 -2.65 -19.55
C SER A 350 8.66 -1.61 -18.68
N ALA A 351 8.31 -0.45 -19.26
CA ALA A 351 7.54 0.58 -18.57
C ALA A 351 6.12 0.09 -18.23
N ALA A 352 5.46 -0.57 -19.19
CA ALA A 352 4.12 -1.12 -19.00
C ALA A 352 4.12 -2.24 -17.94
N ALA A 353 5.12 -3.12 -17.94
CA ALA A 353 5.27 -4.16 -16.91
C ALA A 353 5.38 -3.57 -15.49
N LEU A 354 6.17 -2.50 -15.32
CA LEU A 354 6.29 -1.79 -14.04
C LEU A 354 4.98 -1.13 -13.59
N LEU A 355 4.19 -0.60 -14.53
CA LEU A 355 2.91 0.05 -14.22
C LEU A 355 1.81 -0.96 -13.85
N VAL A 356 1.87 -2.17 -14.42
CA VAL A 356 0.94 -3.28 -14.11
C VAL A 356 1.23 -3.87 -12.73
N GLU A 357 2.51 -4.10 -12.41
CA GLU A 357 2.95 -4.58 -11.10
C GLU A 357 3.12 -3.43 -10.09
N SER A 358 2.20 -2.46 -10.08
CA SER A 358 2.26 -1.21 -9.31
C SER A 358 2.16 -1.36 -7.77
N GLY A 359 2.13 -2.59 -7.26
CA GLY A 359 1.97 -2.93 -5.85
C GLY A 359 3.29 -3.26 -5.13
N LYS A 360 3.18 -4.06 -4.06
CA LYS A 360 4.32 -4.50 -3.23
C LYS A 360 5.38 -5.27 -4.03
N GLN A 361 4.97 -6.04 -5.03
CA GLN A 361 5.89 -6.80 -5.88
C GLN A 361 6.75 -5.88 -6.74
N GLY A 362 6.16 -4.85 -7.38
CA GLY A 362 6.90 -3.84 -8.13
C GLY A 362 7.99 -3.14 -7.33
N ILE A 363 7.70 -2.75 -6.08
CA ILE A 363 8.71 -2.16 -5.18
C ILE A 363 9.85 -3.16 -4.91
N THR A 364 9.50 -4.44 -4.68
CA THR A 364 10.51 -5.48 -4.43
C THR A 364 11.41 -5.69 -5.65
N TYR A 365 10.86 -5.64 -6.87
CA TYR A 365 11.64 -5.67 -8.10
C TYR A 365 12.55 -4.45 -8.24
N LEU A 366 12.06 -3.25 -7.91
CA LEU A 366 12.86 -2.03 -7.93
C LEU A 366 13.99 -2.04 -6.88
N PHE A 367 13.84 -2.76 -5.78
CA PHE A 367 14.87 -2.90 -4.75
C PHE A 367 15.83 -4.08 -5.00
N LYS A 368 15.52 -4.95 -5.97
CA LYS A 368 16.37 -6.11 -6.30
C LYS A 368 17.76 -5.63 -6.75
N ARG A 369 18.80 -6.18 -6.12
CA ARG A 369 20.21 -5.83 -6.37
C ARG A 369 20.76 -6.49 -7.64
N GLY A 370 21.83 -5.91 -8.19
CA GLY A 370 22.57 -6.49 -9.33
C GLY A 370 21.84 -6.41 -10.67
N THR A 371 20.77 -5.64 -10.76
CA THR A 371 19.87 -5.58 -11.94
C THR A 371 20.05 -4.25 -12.70
N HIS A 372 21.30 -3.90 -13.01
CA HIS A 372 21.66 -2.64 -13.66
C HIS A 372 21.25 -2.57 -15.15
N GLU A 373 21.18 -3.71 -15.84
CA GLU A 373 20.79 -3.80 -17.26
C GLU A 373 19.29 -4.09 -17.47
N GLU A 374 18.52 -4.38 -16.40
CA GLU A 374 17.12 -4.84 -16.54
C GLU A 374 16.15 -3.71 -16.94
N PHE A 375 16.43 -2.45 -16.58
CA PHE A 375 15.53 -1.32 -16.82
C PHE A 375 16.24 -0.15 -17.51
N GLY A 376 15.74 0.23 -18.69
CA GLY A 376 16.22 1.41 -19.42
C GLY A 376 15.72 2.73 -18.83
N TYR A 377 16.46 3.82 -19.05
CA TYR A 377 16.12 5.17 -18.56
C TYR A 377 14.74 5.65 -19.02
N THR A 378 14.41 5.43 -20.29
CA THR A 378 13.12 5.84 -20.87
C THR A 378 11.95 5.13 -20.21
N SER A 379 12.11 3.84 -19.90
CA SER A 379 11.09 3.05 -19.20
C SER A 379 10.82 3.55 -17.78
N LEU A 380 11.88 3.90 -17.03
CA LEU A 380 11.76 4.42 -15.67
C LEU A 380 11.18 5.84 -15.66
N CYS A 381 11.61 6.70 -16.59
CA CYS A 381 11.10 8.08 -16.69
C CYS A 381 9.62 8.11 -17.09
N THR A 382 9.19 7.26 -18.03
CA THR A 382 7.78 7.14 -18.41
C THR A 382 6.95 6.59 -17.26
N ALA A 383 7.39 5.50 -16.62
CA ALA A 383 6.72 4.95 -15.44
C ALA A 383 6.59 6.00 -14.33
N LEU A 384 7.64 6.79 -14.06
CA LEU A 384 7.63 7.83 -13.04
C LEU A 384 6.59 8.91 -13.34
N ALA A 385 6.55 9.42 -14.58
CA ALA A 385 5.63 10.48 -14.96
C ALA A 385 4.16 10.02 -14.84
N PHE A 386 3.84 8.84 -15.37
CA PHE A 386 2.49 8.28 -15.29
C PHE A 386 2.09 7.98 -13.85
N TYR A 387 2.95 7.30 -13.10
CA TYR A 387 2.66 6.89 -11.74
C TYR A 387 2.50 8.08 -10.79
N PHE A 388 3.34 9.12 -10.93
CA PHE A 388 3.25 10.35 -10.13
C PHE A 388 1.91 11.08 -10.31
N ILE A 389 1.47 11.24 -11.56
CA ILE A 389 0.21 11.93 -11.88
C ILE A 389 -0.99 11.08 -11.46
N LEU A 390 -0.97 9.79 -11.77
CA LEU A 390 -2.08 8.87 -11.45
C LEU A 390 -2.23 8.69 -9.95
N SER A 391 -1.14 8.59 -9.19
CA SER A 391 -1.19 8.53 -7.73
C SER A 391 -1.72 9.81 -7.08
N CYS A 392 -1.40 10.99 -7.64
CA CYS A 392 -2.04 12.25 -7.21
C CYS A 392 -3.55 12.25 -7.50
N TRP A 393 -3.97 11.65 -8.61
CA TRP A 393 -5.39 11.54 -8.93
C TRP A 393 -6.08 10.50 -8.04
N THR A 394 -5.51 9.33 -7.81
CA THR A 394 -6.14 8.33 -6.93
C THR A 394 -6.31 8.83 -5.50
N ALA A 395 -5.37 9.67 -5.02
CA ALA A 395 -5.42 10.30 -3.72
C ALA A 395 -6.68 11.17 -3.52
N GLY A 396 -7.61 10.72 -2.66
CA GLY A 396 -8.85 11.43 -2.37
C GLY A 396 -10.05 11.05 -3.26
N SER A 397 -9.89 10.03 -4.10
CA SER A 397 -11.01 9.38 -4.80
C SER A 397 -11.94 8.67 -3.80
N ALA A 398 -13.16 8.32 -4.21
CA ALA A 398 -14.19 7.76 -3.32
C ALA A 398 -14.00 6.26 -3.00
N VAL A 399 -12.79 5.90 -2.58
CA VAL A 399 -12.33 4.54 -2.28
C VAL A 399 -11.44 4.56 -1.05
N ALA A 400 -11.61 3.61 -0.12
CA ALA A 400 -10.73 3.48 1.04
C ALA A 400 -9.34 3.01 0.59
N SER A 401 -8.39 3.93 0.53
CA SER A 401 -7.05 3.69 -0.02
C SER A 401 -5.97 4.36 0.82
N GLY A 402 -4.80 3.73 0.87
CA GLY A 402 -3.57 4.28 1.42
C GLY A 402 -2.65 4.77 0.30
N LEU A 403 -1.84 5.79 0.61
CA LEU A 403 -0.89 6.39 -0.32
C LEU A 403 0.56 5.92 -0.11
N VAL A 404 0.81 5.06 0.89
CA VAL A 404 2.18 4.68 1.24
C VAL A 404 2.87 3.90 0.13
N ILE A 405 2.23 2.86 -0.43
CA ILE A 405 2.79 2.13 -1.57
C ILE A 405 3.07 3.08 -2.75
N PRO A 406 2.14 3.94 -3.19
CA PRO A 406 2.42 4.87 -4.26
C PRO A 406 3.60 5.82 -4.02
N MET A 407 3.76 6.30 -2.79
CA MET A 407 4.88 7.15 -2.41
C MET A 407 6.21 6.38 -2.46
N LEU A 408 6.25 5.16 -1.93
CA LEU A 408 7.44 4.31 -1.97
C LEU A 408 7.84 3.97 -3.42
N PHE A 409 6.87 3.62 -4.27
CA PHE A 409 7.12 3.26 -5.67
C PHE A 409 7.65 4.45 -6.48
N THR A 410 7.01 5.62 -6.35
CA THR A 410 7.46 6.86 -7.00
C THR A 410 8.89 7.22 -6.60
N GLY A 411 9.20 7.07 -5.31
CA GLY A 411 10.54 7.30 -4.79
C GLY A 411 11.57 6.29 -5.30
N ALA A 412 11.18 5.02 -5.37
CA ALA A 412 12.02 3.96 -5.90
C ALA A 412 12.40 4.18 -7.37
N LEU A 413 11.48 4.69 -8.19
CA LEU A 413 11.75 4.96 -9.61
C LEU A 413 12.85 6.00 -9.83
N TYR A 414 12.76 7.20 -9.22
CA TYR A 414 13.82 8.20 -9.41
C TYR A 414 15.10 7.85 -8.65
N GLY A 415 14.99 7.17 -7.50
CA GLY A 415 16.14 6.63 -6.78
C GLY A 415 16.93 5.69 -7.67
N ARG A 416 16.24 4.79 -8.38
CA ARG A 416 16.84 3.86 -9.33
C ARG A 416 17.46 4.59 -10.54
N ILE A 417 16.79 5.61 -11.09
CA ILE A 417 17.35 6.45 -12.16
C ILE A 417 18.70 7.05 -11.74
N ILE A 418 18.78 7.62 -10.54
CA ILE A 418 20.02 8.19 -10.01
C ILE A 418 21.08 7.13 -9.76
N GLY A 419 20.68 5.95 -9.27
CA GLY A 419 21.56 4.79 -9.16
C GLY A 419 22.16 4.38 -10.49
N LEU A 420 21.37 4.33 -11.56
CA LEU A 420 21.86 4.02 -12.91
C LEU A 420 22.79 5.11 -13.46
N ILE A 421 22.50 6.39 -13.18
CA ILE A 421 23.39 7.50 -13.54
C ILE A 421 24.76 7.29 -12.87
N LEU A 422 24.79 6.94 -11.59
CA LEU A 422 26.04 6.67 -10.87
C LEU A 422 26.80 5.48 -11.46
N VAL A 423 26.11 4.39 -11.79
CA VAL A 423 26.72 3.22 -12.47
C VAL A 423 27.28 3.61 -13.84
N SER A 424 26.60 4.49 -14.59
CA SER A 424 27.08 4.93 -15.90
C SER A 424 28.31 5.85 -15.83
N ILE A 425 28.46 6.62 -14.75
CA ILE A 425 29.60 7.53 -14.53
C ILE A 425 30.82 6.77 -13.99
N PHE A 426 30.62 5.90 -12.99
CA PHE A 426 31.71 5.24 -12.26
C PHE A 426 32.02 3.82 -12.75
N GLY A 427 31.22 3.30 -13.69
CA GLY A 427 31.26 1.91 -14.14
C GLY A 427 30.61 0.96 -13.15
N VAL A 428 30.36 -0.27 -13.59
CA VAL A 428 29.92 -1.36 -12.71
C VAL A 428 31.12 -1.78 -11.86
N GLN A 429 31.11 -1.41 -10.59
CA GLN A 429 32.17 -1.78 -9.66
C GLN A 429 31.76 -3.05 -8.90
N THR A 430 32.42 -4.17 -9.18
CA THR A 430 32.23 -5.45 -8.48
C THR A 430 33.16 -5.65 -7.29
N ASP A 431 34.07 -4.70 -7.05
CA ASP A 431 35.01 -4.76 -5.92
C ASP A 431 34.32 -4.43 -4.59
N GLU A 432 34.81 -4.98 -3.47
CA GLU A 432 34.25 -4.75 -2.12
C GLU A 432 34.06 -3.25 -1.79
N TYR A 433 34.99 -2.39 -2.25
CA TYR A 433 34.91 -0.94 -2.06
C TYR A 433 33.88 -0.24 -2.98
N GLY A 434 33.48 -0.84 -4.09
CA GLY A 434 32.56 -0.25 -5.07
C GLY A 434 31.13 -0.78 -5.01
N ALA A 435 30.90 -1.85 -4.24
CA ALA A 435 29.62 -2.54 -4.12
C ALA A 435 28.46 -1.67 -3.59
N TRP A 436 28.75 -0.48 -3.05
CA TRP A 436 27.75 0.50 -2.64
C TRP A 436 27.05 1.20 -3.82
N ILE A 437 27.62 1.15 -5.01
CA ILE A 437 27.04 1.71 -6.24
C ILE A 437 26.06 0.71 -6.85
N ASP A 438 24.97 0.43 -6.12
CA ASP A 438 23.90 -0.46 -6.58
C ASP A 438 22.59 0.32 -6.81
N PRO A 439 21.94 0.19 -7.99
CA PRO A 439 20.72 0.92 -8.28
C PRO A 439 19.52 0.52 -7.40
N GLY A 440 19.49 -0.71 -6.87
CA GLY A 440 18.47 -1.16 -5.93
C GLY A 440 18.60 -0.49 -4.56
N LEU A 441 19.83 -0.29 -4.07
CA LEU A 441 20.09 0.50 -2.86
C LEU A 441 19.60 1.94 -3.02
N PHE A 442 19.96 2.60 -4.12
CA PHE A 442 19.51 3.97 -4.39
C PHE A 442 18.00 4.07 -4.61
N ALA A 443 17.35 3.03 -5.13
CA ALA A 443 15.89 2.94 -5.17
C ALA A 443 15.28 2.95 -3.76
N ALA A 444 15.83 2.18 -2.81
CA ALA A 444 15.35 2.19 -1.42
C ALA A 444 15.51 3.55 -0.74
N ILE A 445 16.63 4.24 -1.00
CA ILE A 445 16.90 5.59 -0.47
C ILE A 445 15.97 6.63 -1.13
N GLY A 446 15.71 6.50 -2.44
CA GLY A 446 14.73 7.31 -3.16
C GLY A 446 13.30 7.13 -2.61
N ALA A 447 12.92 5.89 -2.31
CA ALA A 447 11.64 5.56 -1.67
C ALA A 447 11.48 6.26 -0.31
N ALA A 448 12.51 6.18 0.54
CA ALA A 448 12.52 6.84 1.85
C ALA A 448 12.46 8.38 1.73
N SER A 449 13.27 8.97 0.84
CA SER A 449 13.34 10.43 0.67
C SER A 449 12.05 11.03 0.12
N PHE A 450 11.36 10.38 -0.83
CA PHE A 450 10.07 10.85 -1.32
C PHE A 450 8.97 10.70 -0.27
N PHE A 451 8.92 9.54 0.39
CA PHE A 451 7.92 9.30 1.42
C PHE A 451 8.09 10.29 2.59
N SER A 452 9.32 10.57 3.02
CA SER A 452 9.62 11.63 4.00
C SER A 452 9.23 13.02 3.48
N GLY A 453 9.51 13.33 2.21
CA GLY A 453 9.16 14.62 1.60
C GLY A 453 7.66 14.91 1.59
N VAL A 454 6.82 13.89 1.37
CA VAL A 454 5.35 14.02 1.37
C VAL A 454 4.77 14.00 2.78
N SER A 455 5.17 13.02 3.61
CA SER A 455 4.57 12.78 4.93
C SER A 455 5.19 13.61 6.06
N ARG A 456 6.40 14.13 5.85
CA ARG A 456 7.23 14.83 6.85
C ARG A 456 7.59 13.98 8.07
N LEU A 457 7.51 12.66 7.94
CA LEU A 457 7.98 11.69 8.92
C LEU A 457 9.49 11.58 8.92
N THR A 458 10.06 11.51 10.10
CA THR A 458 11.49 11.43 10.35
C THR A 458 11.85 10.10 11.01
N ILE A 459 11.73 10.00 12.33
CA ILE A 459 12.23 8.88 13.12
C ILE A 459 11.39 7.62 12.87
N SER A 460 10.06 7.73 12.86
CA SER A 460 9.18 6.58 12.61
C SER A 460 9.45 5.95 11.24
N LEU A 461 9.58 6.78 10.21
CA LEU A 461 9.87 6.37 8.86
C LEU A 461 11.22 5.63 8.77
N THR A 462 12.28 6.17 9.40
CA THR A 462 13.60 5.52 9.35
C THR A 462 13.54 4.11 9.93
N VAL A 463 12.86 3.91 11.06
CA VAL A 463 12.71 2.60 11.68
C VAL A 463 11.85 1.66 10.83
N ILE A 464 10.78 2.17 10.21
CA ILE A 464 9.95 1.38 9.29
C ILE A 464 10.78 0.93 8.08
N MET A 465 11.52 1.85 7.45
CA MET A 465 12.36 1.53 6.30
C MET A 465 13.46 0.54 6.66
N VAL A 466 14.15 0.72 7.77
CA VAL A 466 15.15 -0.26 8.25
C VAL A 466 14.49 -1.63 8.42
N SER A 467 13.33 -1.70 9.08
CA SER A 467 12.62 -2.96 9.34
C SER A 467 12.08 -3.65 8.07
N ILE A 468 11.84 -2.91 6.99
CA ILE A 468 11.43 -3.47 5.69
C ILE A 468 12.63 -4.02 4.92
N LEU A 469 13.80 -3.43 5.13
CA LEU A 469 15.02 -3.73 4.39
C LEU A 469 15.87 -4.83 5.03
N THR A 470 15.84 -4.92 6.37
CA THR A 470 16.42 -5.98 7.19
C THR A 470 15.45 -7.14 7.34
#